data_AF-A0A1E7XCP8-F1
#
_entry.id   AF-A0A1E7XCP8-F1
#
_cell.length_a   1.000
_cell.length_b   1.000
_cell.length_c   1.000
_cell.angle_alpha   90.00
_cell.angle_beta   90.00
_cell.angle_gamma   90.00
#
_symmetry.space_group_name_H-M   'P 1'
#
loop_
_entity.id
_entity.type
_entity.pdbx_description
1 polymer ?
#
loop_
_entity_poly.entity_id
_entity_poly.type
_entity_poly.pdbx_seq_one_letter_code
_entity_poly.pdbx_strand_id
1 'polypeptide(L)'
;MKNEVSLNAVSNYFVPQIENQLRKSALDMTPYQKMCVTGAMQQMYQVMVDNNLNPNEVRNNISDILLTVAALQLNANAEPREIYFQTRNSKDRQGNWHKQIEMGIEGDGNDALLSRFGRNVAYVHPFWLVRQGDNFEYPKHMGIKLTPPTWEPTGDTDKKVIRVVYPIDMYVGPDYGNDQERETITEYFITEREQVKNNLLAHMSNNLMREKDKTDRLKKIKEFAKDHTLDEILDSAEMIRLGKISPAWREPQSRETMIIRKMRNNIVKKIPKDFNNGLVQLKYEEATNDSLKQMRRDVTEEANTEDFDEAVQDKQQTADQNGEIVDQPKPADVPEQPVETPKAPEAPVAPKAPEQPTVPSQPADEGDPF
;
A
#
# COMPACT_ATOMS: atom_id res chain seq x y z
N MET A 1 -13.37 21.64 32.80
CA MET A 1 -11.96 21.27 32.56
C MET A 1 -11.89 20.71 31.16
N LYS A 2 -11.10 21.30 30.26
CA LYS A 2 -10.81 20.66 28.98
C LYS A 2 -9.86 19.50 29.32
N ASN A 3 -10.31 18.26 29.13
CA ASN A 3 -9.41 17.10 29.19
C ASN A 3 -8.41 17.27 28.03
N GLU A 4 -7.21 17.77 28.34
CA GLU A 4 -6.09 17.68 27.41
C GLU A 4 -5.66 16.21 27.38
N VAL A 5 -6.25 15.43 26.48
CA VAL A 5 -5.78 14.07 26.24
C VAL A 5 -4.37 14.18 25.67
N SER A 6 -3.38 13.71 26.44
CA SER A 6 -1.98 13.74 26.04
C SER A 6 -1.72 12.73 24.91
N LEU A 7 -0.80 13.06 24.00
CA LEU A 7 -0.37 12.17 22.92
C LEU A 7 0.01 10.76 23.43
N ASN A 8 0.64 10.68 24.60
CA ASN A 8 1.01 9.41 25.24
C ASN A 8 -0.22 8.60 25.63
N ALA A 9 -1.24 9.23 26.21
CA ALA A 9 -2.49 8.58 26.57
C ALA A 9 -3.22 8.03 25.33
N VAL A 10 -3.25 8.81 24.24
CA VAL A 10 -3.85 8.38 22.97
C VAL A 10 -3.06 7.22 22.34
N SER A 11 -1.73 7.29 22.34
CA SER A 11 -0.88 6.24 21.77
C SER A 11 -0.99 4.92 22.55
N ASN A 12 -0.96 4.98 23.89
CA ASN A 12 -1.13 3.81 24.76
C ASN A 12 -2.51 3.16 24.62
N TYR A 13 -3.51 3.94 24.18
CA TYR A 13 -4.84 3.43 23.93
C TYR A 13 -4.95 2.66 22.62
N PHE A 14 -4.55 3.29 21.50
CA PHE A 14 -4.77 2.76 20.15
C PHE A 14 -3.76 1.68 19.77
N VAL A 15 -2.47 1.81 20.13
CA VAL A 15 -1.43 0.85 19.69
C VAL A 15 -1.77 -0.60 20.10
N PRO A 16 -2.16 -0.90 21.35
CA PRO A 16 -2.55 -2.25 21.74
C PRO A 16 -3.83 -2.74 21.03
N GLN A 17 -4.77 -1.83 20.72
CA GLN A 17 -5.97 -2.20 19.98
C GLN A 17 -5.66 -2.64 18.55
N ILE A 18 -4.78 -1.90 17.86
CA ILE A 18 -4.31 -2.26 16.53
C ILE A 18 -3.53 -3.57 16.57
N GLU A 19 -2.67 -3.77 17.58
CA GLU A 19 -1.95 -5.03 17.78
C GLU A 19 -2.91 -6.22 17.91
N ASN A 20 -3.96 -6.08 18.73
CA ASN A 20 -4.97 -7.11 18.92
C ASN A 20 -5.78 -7.37 17.64
N GLN A 21 -6.09 -6.34 16.84
CA GLN A 21 -6.80 -6.50 15.58
C GLN A 21 -5.96 -7.24 14.53
N LEU A 22 -4.67 -6.92 14.41
CA LEU A 22 -3.75 -7.64 13.53
C LEU A 22 -3.58 -9.10 13.96
N ARG A 23 -3.42 -9.36 15.27
CA ARG A 23 -3.29 -10.72 15.81
C ARG A 23 -4.52 -11.58 15.49
N LYS A 24 -5.73 -11.01 15.54
CA LYS A 24 -6.98 -11.70 15.13
C LYS A 24 -6.97 -12.10 13.65
N SER A 25 -6.18 -11.44 12.81
CA SER A 25 -5.96 -11.77 11.40
C SER A 25 -4.65 -12.52 11.15
N ALA A 26 -4.10 -13.16 12.19
CA ALA A 26 -2.85 -13.92 12.16
C ALA A 26 -1.62 -13.09 11.72
N LEU A 27 -1.61 -11.80 12.06
CA LEU A 27 -0.47 -10.91 11.84
C LEU A 27 0.03 -10.38 13.17
N ASP A 28 1.29 -10.66 13.50
CA ASP A 28 1.96 -10.00 14.61
C ASP A 28 2.56 -8.68 14.12
N MET A 29 2.37 -7.62 14.92
CA MET A 29 2.87 -6.30 14.57
C MET A 29 4.39 -6.26 14.72
N THR A 30 5.10 -6.15 13.60
CA THR A 30 6.56 -5.99 13.56
C THR A 30 7.01 -4.67 14.22
N PRO A 31 8.29 -4.56 14.64
CA PRO A 31 8.83 -3.30 15.16
C PRO A 31 8.65 -2.12 14.19
N TYR A 32 8.80 -2.37 12.88
CA TYR A 32 8.59 -1.36 11.85
C TYR A 32 7.13 -0.89 11.78
N GLN A 33 6.16 -1.81 11.82
CA GLN A 33 4.75 -1.45 11.84
C GLN A 33 4.37 -0.64 13.08
N LYS A 34 4.92 -0.96 14.26
CA LYS A 34 4.75 -0.16 15.49
C LYS A 34 5.23 1.27 15.27
N MET A 35 6.42 1.44 14.69
CA MET A 35 6.96 2.75 14.34
C MET A 35 6.03 3.53 13.39
N CYS A 36 5.52 2.89 12.33
CA CYS A 36 4.60 3.52 11.38
C CYS A 36 3.29 3.97 12.05
N VAL A 37 2.70 3.13 12.91
CA VAL A 37 1.48 3.44 13.66
C VAL A 37 1.70 4.61 14.62
N THR A 38 2.79 4.61 15.39
CA THR A 38 3.12 5.70 16.30
C THR A 38 3.34 7.01 15.56
N GLY A 39 4.08 6.98 14.44
CA GLY A 39 4.29 8.17 13.60
C GLY A 39 2.99 8.72 13.01
N ALA A 40 2.12 7.84 12.51
CA ALA A 40 0.80 8.23 12.02
C ALA A 40 -0.06 8.86 13.12
N MET A 41 -0.09 8.27 14.31
CA MET A 41 -0.83 8.79 15.46
C MET A 41 -0.38 10.21 15.85
N GLN A 42 0.93 10.48 15.82
CA GLN A 42 1.48 11.81 16.09
C GLN A 42 0.98 12.85 15.09
N GLN A 43 1.05 12.55 13.80
CA GLN A 43 0.59 13.46 12.74
C GLN A 43 -0.93 13.67 12.78
N MET A 44 -1.70 12.60 13.05
CA MET A 44 -3.15 12.68 13.21
C MET A 44 -3.55 13.50 14.43
N TYR A 45 -2.82 13.37 15.54
CA TYR A 45 -3.04 14.18 16.74
C TYR A 45 -2.86 15.67 16.44
N GLN A 46 -1.80 16.03 15.70
CA GLN A 46 -1.61 17.42 15.29
C GLN A 46 -2.79 17.93 14.44
N VAL A 47 -3.25 17.15 13.46
CA VAL A 47 -4.44 17.49 12.65
C VAL A 47 -5.68 17.67 13.53
N MET A 48 -5.87 16.86 14.56
CA MET A 48 -7.00 17.01 15.49
C MET A 48 -6.93 18.31 16.28
N VAL A 49 -5.76 18.61 16.86
CA VAL A 49 -5.52 19.84 17.63
C VAL A 49 -5.75 21.07 16.76
N ASP A 50 -5.16 21.12 15.57
CA ASP A 50 -5.25 22.24 14.64
C ASP A 50 -6.69 22.51 14.14
N ASN A 51 -7.53 21.48 14.15
CA ASN A 51 -8.91 21.55 13.66
C ASN A 51 -9.98 21.49 14.76
N ASN A 52 -9.57 21.52 16.04
CA ASN A 52 -10.44 21.39 17.21
C ASN A 52 -11.37 20.18 17.12
N LEU A 53 -10.85 19.04 16.64
CA LEU A 53 -11.60 17.78 16.58
C LEU A 53 -11.60 17.10 17.95
N ASN A 54 -12.76 16.60 18.35
CA ASN A 54 -12.89 15.76 19.54
C ASN A 54 -12.44 14.33 19.20
N PRO A 55 -11.38 13.78 19.85
CA PRO A 55 -10.91 12.41 19.60
C PRO A 55 -12.02 11.35 19.76
N ASN A 56 -13.00 11.59 20.64
CA ASN A 56 -14.07 10.64 20.94
C ASN A 56 -15.01 10.48 19.73
N GLU A 57 -15.23 11.56 18.97
CA GLU A 57 -16.08 11.56 17.77
C GLU A 57 -15.43 10.85 16.57
N VAL A 58 -14.09 10.81 16.53
CA VAL A 58 -13.34 10.23 15.40
C VAL A 58 -12.62 8.93 15.75
N ARG A 59 -12.83 8.37 16.95
CA ARG A 59 -12.13 7.17 17.45
C ARG A 59 -12.13 6.00 16.47
N ASN A 60 -13.30 5.61 15.95
CA ASN A 60 -13.41 4.48 15.02
C ASN A 60 -12.69 4.77 13.69
N ASN A 61 -12.78 6.01 13.22
CA ASN A 61 -12.04 6.48 12.05
C ASN A 61 -10.52 6.45 12.27
N ILE A 62 -10.05 6.80 13.47
CA ILE A 62 -8.62 6.72 13.82
C ILE A 62 -8.13 5.29 13.82
N SER A 63 -8.84 4.38 14.50
CA SER A 63 -8.47 2.96 14.55
C SER A 63 -8.38 2.34 13.15
N ASP A 64 -9.33 2.65 12.26
CA ASP A 64 -9.33 2.14 10.89
C ASP A 64 -8.14 2.66 10.06
N ILE A 65 -7.80 3.95 10.22
CA ILE A 65 -6.63 4.55 9.59
C ILE A 65 -5.35 3.90 10.11
N LEU A 66 -5.20 3.76 11.42
CA LEU A 66 -4.00 3.15 12.02
C LEU A 66 -3.85 1.68 11.64
N LEU A 67 -4.96 0.94 11.53
CA LEU A 67 -4.95 -0.44 11.01
C LEU A 67 -4.47 -0.48 9.56
N THR A 68 -4.94 0.47 8.72
CA THR A 68 -4.49 0.61 7.34
C THR A 68 -3.00 0.93 7.26
N VAL A 69 -2.52 1.87 8.09
CA VAL A 69 -1.11 2.24 8.20
C VAL A 69 -0.26 1.04 8.59
N ALA A 70 -0.70 0.25 9.58
CA ALA A 70 0.01 -0.94 10.02
C ALA A 70 0.02 -2.03 8.94
N ALA A 71 -1.12 -2.31 8.31
CA ALA A 71 -1.26 -3.32 7.27
C ALA A 71 -0.38 -3.01 6.06
N LEU A 72 -0.38 -1.75 5.61
CA LEU A 72 0.39 -1.28 4.45
C LEU A 72 1.81 -0.82 4.78
N GLN A 73 2.16 -0.82 6.07
CA GLN A 73 3.44 -0.39 6.62
C GLN A 73 3.86 1.03 6.18
N LEU A 74 2.88 1.93 6.04
CA LEU A 74 3.10 3.26 5.49
C LEU A 74 3.68 4.23 6.52
N ASN A 75 4.82 4.85 6.22
CA ASN A 75 5.52 5.70 7.17
C ASN A 75 5.17 7.20 6.99
N ALA A 76 4.44 7.76 7.96
CA ALA A 76 4.07 9.17 7.99
C ALA A 76 5.27 10.13 8.21
N ASN A 77 6.38 9.62 8.75
CA ASN A 77 7.59 10.40 9.07
C ASN A 77 8.72 10.18 8.04
N ALA A 78 8.47 9.43 6.96
CA ALA A 78 9.43 9.30 5.87
C ALA A 78 9.62 10.65 5.16
N GLU A 79 10.78 10.82 4.51
CA GLU A 79 11.09 11.99 3.70
C GLU A 79 11.52 11.52 2.30
N PRO A 80 10.70 11.71 1.25
CA PRO A 80 9.34 12.27 1.25
C PRO A 80 8.31 11.41 2.01
N ARG A 81 7.27 12.04 2.56
CA ARG A 81 6.20 11.35 3.31
C ARG A 81 5.48 10.31 2.46
N GLU A 82 5.13 9.18 3.05
CA GLU A 82 4.35 8.13 2.35
C GLU A 82 2.83 8.38 2.45
N ILE A 83 2.37 9.12 3.46
CA ILE A 83 0.96 9.41 3.74
C ILE A 83 0.75 10.80 4.33
N TYR A 84 -0.41 11.40 4.03
CA TYR A 84 -0.91 12.62 4.66
C TYR A 84 -2.20 12.35 5.43
N PHE A 85 -2.50 13.27 6.34
CA PHE A 85 -3.76 13.34 7.06
C PHE A 85 -4.38 14.73 6.86
N GLN A 86 -5.68 14.77 6.59
CA GLN A 86 -6.46 16.02 6.50
C GLN A 86 -7.84 15.84 7.11
N THR A 87 -8.54 16.92 7.40
CA THR A 87 -9.94 16.85 7.81
C THR A 87 -10.86 16.81 6.59
N ARG A 88 -11.95 16.03 6.68
CA ARG A 88 -12.97 15.95 5.64
C ARG A 88 -14.36 15.97 6.26
N ASN A 89 -15.26 16.74 5.67
CA ASN A 89 -16.67 16.68 6.00
C ASN A 89 -17.29 15.41 5.40
N SER A 90 -17.85 14.57 6.26
CA SER A 90 -18.62 13.39 5.90
C SER A 90 -20.08 13.61 6.28
N LYS A 91 -20.96 12.93 5.56
CA LYS A 91 -22.38 12.88 5.91
C LYS A 91 -22.67 11.47 6.41
N ASP A 92 -23.21 11.35 7.61
CA ASP A 92 -23.65 10.05 8.13
C ASP A 92 -24.91 9.55 7.40
N ARG A 93 -25.34 8.32 7.72
CA ARG A 93 -26.57 7.72 7.17
C ARG A 93 -27.85 8.51 7.53
N GLN A 94 -27.84 9.22 8.64
CA GLN A 94 -28.97 10.03 9.12
C GLN A 94 -29.02 11.42 8.47
N GLY A 95 -27.97 11.76 7.73
CA GLY A 95 -27.81 12.98 6.98
C GLY A 95 -27.15 14.12 7.74
N ASN A 96 -26.59 13.88 8.92
CA ASN A 96 -25.84 14.88 9.67
C ASN A 96 -24.41 14.96 9.15
N TRP A 97 -23.87 16.18 9.17
CA TRP A 97 -22.49 16.42 8.80
C TRP A 97 -21.60 16.27 10.02
N HIS A 98 -20.58 15.42 9.91
CA HIS A 98 -19.51 15.31 10.90
C HIS A 98 -18.15 15.49 10.21
N LYS A 99 -17.17 15.98 10.97
CA LYS A 99 -15.78 16.03 10.51
C LYS A 99 -15.10 14.73 10.88
N GLN A 100 -14.32 14.17 9.96
CA GLN A 100 -13.48 12.99 10.19
C GLN A 100 -12.07 13.25 9.66
N ILE A 101 -11.13 12.41 10.07
CA ILE A 101 -9.79 12.39 9.50
C ILE A 101 -9.82 11.56 8.22
N GLU A 102 -9.15 12.08 7.18
CA GLU A 102 -8.90 11.39 5.94
C GLU A 102 -7.40 11.16 5.79
N MET A 103 -7.03 9.89 5.62
CA MET A 103 -5.70 9.49 5.18
C MET A 103 -5.68 9.37 3.66
N GLY A 104 -4.61 9.85 3.03
CA GLY A 104 -4.28 9.55 1.64
C GLY A 104 -2.81 9.21 1.46
N ILE A 105 -2.50 8.43 0.43
CA ILE A 105 -1.13 8.08 0.05
C ILE A 105 -0.52 9.25 -0.74
N GLU A 106 0.65 9.70 -0.32
CA GLU A 106 1.40 10.77 -0.98
C GLU A 106 2.89 10.42 -1.12
N GLY A 107 3.66 11.39 -1.64
CA GLY A 107 5.10 11.28 -1.86
C GLY A 107 5.48 9.92 -2.45
N ASP A 108 6.29 9.18 -1.70
CA ASP A 108 6.85 7.89 -2.08
C ASP A 108 6.02 6.69 -1.58
N GLY A 109 4.82 6.91 -1.04
CA GLY A 109 4.01 5.82 -0.48
C GLY A 109 3.60 4.76 -1.50
N ASN A 110 3.39 5.12 -2.78
CA ASN A 110 3.13 4.13 -3.82
C ASN A 110 4.37 3.30 -4.16
N ASP A 111 5.55 3.92 -4.15
CA ASP A 111 6.82 3.24 -4.36
C ASP A 111 7.13 2.29 -3.20
N ALA A 112 6.83 2.71 -1.98
CA ALA A 112 6.96 1.90 -0.79
C ALA A 112 6.02 0.68 -0.85
N LEU A 113 4.78 0.86 -1.31
CA LEU A 113 3.85 -0.26 -1.58
C LEU A 113 4.36 -1.20 -2.68
N LEU A 114 4.97 -0.66 -3.74
CA LEU A 114 5.57 -1.47 -4.80
C LEU A 114 6.74 -2.30 -4.27
N SER A 115 7.63 -1.68 -3.48
CA SER A 115 8.80 -2.38 -2.94
C SER A 115 8.43 -3.45 -1.90
N ARG A 116 7.36 -3.23 -1.13
CA ARG A 116 6.94 -4.17 -0.05
C ARG A 116 6.03 -5.28 -0.55
N PHE A 117 5.13 -4.97 -1.48
CA PHE A 117 4.04 -5.85 -1.88
C PHE A 117 3.96 -6.07 -3.40
N GLY A 118 4.90 -5.57 -4.19
CA GLY A 118 4.93 -5.84 -5.63
C GLY A 118 5.13 -7.33 -5.89
N ARG A 119 4.26 -7.93 -6.70
CA ARG A 119 4.38 -9.35 -7.05
C ARG A 119 5.70 -9.59 -7.77
N ASN A 120 6.49 -10.53 -7.24
CA ASN A 120 7.82 -10.89 -7.74
C ASN A 120 8.82 -9.72 -7.77
N VAL A 121 8.55 -8.60 -7.09
CA VAL A 121 9.53 -7.52 -7.00
C VAL A 121 10.62 -7.94 -6.01
N ALA A 122 11.86 -8.00 -6.49
CA ALA A 122 13.04 -8.25 -5.67
C ALA A 122 13.63 -6.92 -5.17
N TYR A 123 13.85 -5.98 -6.11
CA TYR A 123 14.44 -4.68 -5.79
C TYR A 123 13.94 -3.60 -6.75
N VAL A 124 13.61 -2.43 -6.22
CA VAL A 124 13.23 -1.24 -7.00
C VAL A 124 14.42 -0.29 -7.03
N HIS A 125 15.04 -0.11 -8.20
CA HIS A 125 16.16 0.80 -8.35
C HIS A 125 15.71 2.26 -8.37
N PRO A 126 16.63 3.23 -8.12
CA PRO A 126 16.35 4.64 -8.36
C PRO A 126 15.84 4.88 -9.78
N PHE A 127 14.72 5.59 -9.88
CA PHE A 127 14.10 5.91 -11.16
C PHE A 127 14.85 7.00 -11.92
N TRP A 128 14.72 6.98 -13.24
CA TRP A 128 15.33 7.99 -14.12
C TRP A 128 14.32 9.06 -14.49
N LEU A 129 14.78 10.32 -14.52
CA LEU A 129 14.01 11.48 -14.94
C LEU A 129 14.54 11.97 -16.29
N VAL A 130 14.03 11.41 -17.37
CA VAL A 130 14.47 11.76 -18.73
C VAL A 130 13.81 13.08 -19.12
N ARG A 131 14.64 14.10 -19.37
CA ARG A 131 14.20 15.46 -19.68
C ARG A 131 14.12 15.70 -21.17
N GLN A 132 13.39 16.74 -21.55
CA GLN A 132 13.31 17.17 -22.94
C GLN A 132 14.71 17.47 -23.48
N GLY A 133 15.08 16.84 -24.60
CA GLY A 133 16.40 17.02 -25.21
C GLY A 133 17.48 16.06 -24.73
N ASP A 134 17.21 15.23 -23.71
CA ASP A 134 18.10 14.10 -23.38
C ASP A 134 18.10 13.05 -24.50
N ASN A 135 19.24 12.38 -24.68
CA ASN A 135 19.31 11.24 -25.58
C ASN A 135 18.78 10.01 -24.83
N PHE A 136 17.72 9.41 -25.36
CA PHE A 136 17.10 8.24 -24.77
C PHE A 136 16.74 7.23 -25.85
N GLU A 137 17.23 6.00 -25.69
CA GLU A 137 16.83 4.88 -26.53
C GLU A 137 15.94 3.91 -25.74
N TYR A 138 14.80 3.57 -26.33
CA TYR A 138 13.86 2.64 -25.73
C TYR A 138 14.40 1.21 -25.71
N PRO A 139 13.97 0.41 -24.72
CA PRO A 139 14.27 -1.01 -24.71
C PRO A 139 13.62 -1.70 -25.92
N LYS A 140 14.30 -2.71 -26.46
CA LYS A 140 13.83 -3.52 -27.59
C LYS A 140 13.57 -4.94 -27.12
N HIS A 141 12.46 -5.52 -27.58
CA HIS A 141 12.14 -6.91 -27.31
C HIS A 141 12.84 -7.80 -28.33
N MET A 142 13.63 -8.75 -27.83
CA MET A 142 14.28 -9.81 -28.59
C MET A 142 13.70 -11.16 -28.12
N GLY A 143 12.45 -11.42 -28.49
CA GLY A 143 11.66 -12.52 -27.92
C GLY A 143 11.29 -12.24 -26.46
N ILE A 144 11.68 -13.12 -25.55
CA ILE A 144 11.49 -12.96 -24.09
C ILE A 144 12.54 -12.01 -23.50
N LYS A 145 13.70 -11.87 -24.14
CA LYS A 145 14.78 -11.01 -23.65
C LYS A 145 14.52 -9.55 -24.02
N LEU A 146 14.81 -8.64 -23.10
CA LEU A 146 14.72 -7.20 -23.31
C LEU A 146 16.14 -6.63 -23.38
N THR A 147 16.41 -5.74 -24.35
CA THR A 147 17.62 -4.89 -24.26
C THR A 147 17.35 -3.76 -23.27
N PRO A 148 18.30 -3.43 -22.38
CA PRO A 148 18.16 -2.26 -21.52
C PRO A 148 17.98 -0.96 -22.33
N PRO A 149 17.21 0.02 -21.83
CA PRO A 149 17.24 1.37 -22.36
C PRO A 149 18.60 2.03 -22.14
N THR A 150 18.92 3.03 -22.96
CA THR A 150 20.07 3.91 -22.73
C THR A 150 19.58 5.33 -22.47
N TRP A 151 20.27 6.04 -21.58
CA TRP A 151 19.97 7.43 -21.26
C TRP A 151 21.26 8.21 -21.08
N GLU A 152 21.40 9.30 -21.85
CA GLU A 152 22.48 10.27 -21.68
C GLU A 152 21.88 11.63 -21.30
N PRO A 153 22.06 12.08 -20.05
CA PRO A 153 21.56 13.38 -19.62
C PRO A 153 22.35 14.48 -20.30
N THR A 154 21.65 15.47 -20.85
CA THR A 154 22.28 16.64 -21.50
C THR A 154 22.67 17.75 -20.52
N GLY A 155 22.36 17.58 -19.22
CA GLY A 155 22.78 18.47 -18.14
C GLY A 155 21.84 19.63 -17.84
N ASP A 156 20.76 19.82 -18.60
CA ASP A 156 19.78 20.89 -18.39
C ASP A 156 18.66 20.44 -17.44
N THR A 157 18.78 20.81 -16.16
CA THR A 157 17.81 20.43 -15.11
C THR A 157 16.51 21.22 -15.16
N ASP A 158 16.46 22.33 -15.89
CA ASP A 158 15.29 23.22 -15.94
C ASP A 158 14.26 22.75 -16.98
N LYS A 159 14.67 21.87 -17.88
CA LYS A 159 13.76 21.27 -18.85
C LYS A 159 12.77 20.30 -18.22
N LYS A 160 11.56 20.29 -18.79
CA LYS A 160 10.47 19.41 -18.39
C LYS A 160 10.88 17.94 -18.47
N VAL A 161 10.47 17.14 -17.49
CA VAL A 161 10.56 15.69 -17.54
C VAL A 161 9.51 15.19 -18.52
N ILE A 162 9.96 14.47 -19.54
CA ILE A 162 9.10 13.89 -20.56
C ILE A 162 8.86 12.40 -20.31
N ARG A 163 9.75 11.72 -19.57
CA ARG A 163 9.63 10.30 -19.24
C ARG A 163 10.17 9.98 -17.87
N VAL A 164 9.57 8.96 -17.27
CA VAL A 164 10.07 8.32 -16.06
C VAL A 164 10.32 6.85 -16.36
N VAL A 165 11.47 6.34 -15.92
CA VAL A 165 11.90 4.95 -16.13
C VAL A 165 12.19 4.31 -14.78
N TYR A 166 11.59 3.15 -14.51
CA TYR A 166 11.85 2.34 -13.32
C TYR A 166 12.56 1.06 -13.74
N PRO A 167 13.86 0.91 -13.42
CA PRO A 167 14.51 -0.39 -13.41
C PRO A 167 14.05 -1.16 -12.17
N ILE A 168 13.52 -2.35 -12.34
CA ILE A 168 13.04 -3.19 -11.23
C ILE A 168 13.55 -4.60 -11.44
N ASP A 169 14.25 -5.12 -10.46
CA ASP A 169 14.66 -6.52 -10.44
C ASP A 169 13.45 -7.35 -10.03
N MET A 170 13.10 -8.29 -10.90
CA MET A 170 11.97 -9.19 -10.75
C MET A 170 12.49 -10.60 -10.53
N TYR A 171 12.01 -11.30 -9.50
CA TYR A 171 12.28 -12.72 -9.34
C TYR A 171 11.72 -13.53 -10.51
N VAL A 172 12.52 -14.45 -11.03
CA VAL A 172 12.14 -15.35 -12.12
C VAL A 172 12.06 -16.78 -11.62
N GLY A 173 11.14 -17.54 -12.20
CA GLY A 173 10.92 -18.93 -11.83
C GLY A 173 10.06 -19.09 -10.57
N PRO A 174 9.71 -20.34 -10.24
CA PRO A 174 8.90 -20.64 -9.08
C PRO A 174 9.68 -20.35 -7.79
N ASP A 175 8.94 -19.97 -6.76
CA ASP A 175 9.49 -19.86 -5.42
C ASP A 175 9.61 -21.25 -4.81
N TYR A 176 10.85 -21.75 -4.67
CA TYR A 176 11.11 -23.07 -4.12
C TYR A 176 11.13 -23.07 -2.59
N GLY A 177 10.98 -21.92 -1.92
CA GLY A 177 10.95 -21.81 -0.46
C GLY A 177 12.19 -22.34 0.24
N ASN A 178 13.31 -22.40 -0.49
CA ASN A 178 14.61 -22.86 0.00
C ASN A 178 15.56 -21.66 0.16
N ASP A 179 16.65 -21.84 0.90
CA ASP A 179 17.67 -20.80 1.12
C ASP A 179 18.52 -20.50 -0.13
N GLN A 180 18.08 -20.91 -1.33
CA GLN A 180 18.82 -20.64 -2.56
C GLN A 180 18.50 -19.24 -3.08
N GLU A 181 19.53 -18.57 -3.59
CA GLU A 181 19.39 -17.29 -4.24
C GLU A 181 18.49 -17.43 -5.48
N ARG A 182 17.38 -16.70 -5.48
CA ARG A 182 16.45 -16.67 -6.61
C ARG A 182 17.04 -15.82 -7.72
N GLU A 183 16.99 -16.34 -8.94
CA GLU A 183 17.39 -15.57 -10.12
C GLU A 183 16.48 -14.36 -10.30
N THR A 184 17.07 -13.22 -10.68
CA THR A 184 16.34 -11.99 -10.98
C THR A 184 16.65 -11.50 -12.39
N ILE A 185 15.66 -10.84 -13.01
CA ILE A 185 15.83 -10.09 -14.25
C ILE A 185 15.40 -8.64 -14.02
N THR A 186 16.14 -7.69 -14.57
CA THR A 186 15.75 -6.29 -14.53
C THR A 186 14.76 -5.99 -15.65
N GLU A 187 13.54 -5.61 -15.27
CA GLU A 187 12.54 -5.06 -16.18
C GLU A 187 12.53 -3.53 -16.10
N TYR A 188 12.23 -2.87 -17.22
CA TYR A 188 12.23 -1.41 -17.32
C TYR A 188 10.82 -0.91 -17.61
N PHE A 189 10.18 -0.35 -16.59
CA PHE A 189 8.85 0.21 -16.72
C PHE A 189 8.94 1.69 -17.05
N ILE A 190 8.30 2.08 -18.16
CA ILE A 190 8.36 3.45 -18.67
C ILE A 190 6.96 4.07 -18.68
N THR A 191 6.89 5.34 -18.31
CA THR A 191 5.71 6.19 -18.53
C THR A 191 6.11 7.52 -19.14
N GLU A 192 5.33 7.93 -20.13
CA GLU A 192 5.44 9.21 -20.82
C GLU A 192 4.63 10.29 -20.12
N ARG A 193 5.10 11.54 -20.18
CA ARG A 193 4.41 12.73 -19.66
C ARG A 193 2.96 12.82 -20.14
N GLU A 194 2.73 12.57 -21.43
CA GLU A 194 1.39 12.67 -22.03
C GLU A 194 0.39 11.67 -21.43
N GLN A 195 0.84 10.54 -20.87
CA GLN A 195 -0.05 9.59 -20.20
C GLN A 195 -0.71 10.18 -18.95
N VAL A 196 -0.15 11.24 -18.35
CA VAL A 196 -0.73 11.94 -17.19
C VAL A 196 -2.03 12.67 -17.56
N LYS A 197 -2.28 12.93 -18.84
CA LYS A 197 -3.54 13.50 -19.34
C LYS A 197 -4.76 12.71 -18.89
N ASN A 198 -4.68 11.38 -18.89
CA ASN A 198 -5.77 10.53 -18.41
C ASN A 198 -6.06 10.76 -16.91
N ASN A 199 -5.00 10.92 -16.10
CA ASN A 199 -5.14 11.24 -14.67
C ASN A 199 -5.75 12.64 -14.47
N LEU A 200 -5.35 13.62 -15.27
CA LEU A 200 -5.88 14.98 -15.20
C LEU A 200 -7.38 15.01 -15.54
N LEU A 201 -7.79 14.35 -16.63
CA LEU A 201 -9.19 14.28 -17.04
C LEU A 201 -10.07 13.57 -16.00
N ALA A 202 -9.56 12.47 -15.41
CA ALA A 202 -10.25 11.80 -14.30
C ALA A 202 -10.40 12.73 -13.08
N HIS A 203 -9.36 13.50 -12.74
CA HIS A 203 -9.42 14.47 -11.66
C HIS A 203 -10.43 15.60 -11.93
N MET A 204 -10.45 16.17 -13.14
CA MET A 204 -11.45 17.16 -13.55
C MET A 204 -12.87 16.57 -13.46
N SER A 205 -13.06 15.31 -13.87
CA SER A 205 -14.36 14.64 -13.77
C SER A 205 -14.81 14.46 -12.33
N ASN A 206 -13.91 14.06 -11.43
CA ASN A 206 -14.23 13.89 -10.02
C ASN A 206 -14.61 15.22 -9.36
N ASN A 207 -13.93 16.32 -9.71
CA ASN A 207 -14.24 17.66 -9.21
C ASN A 207 -15.64 18.14 -9.62
N LEU A 208 -16.16 17.65 -10.74
CA LEU A 208 -17.47 18.04 -11.27
C LEU A 208 -18.62 17.11 -10.84
N MET A 209 -18.34 16.05 -10.08
CA MET A 209 -19.33 15.02 -9.70
C MET A 209 -20.64 15.59 -9.12
N ARG A 210 -20.56 16.69 -8.35
CA ARG A 210 -21.69 17.31 -7.65
C ARG A 210 -22.27 18.53 -8.39
N GLU A 211 -21.73 18.89 -9.55
CA GLU A 211 -22.18 20.05 -10.32
C GLU A 211 -23.37 19.69 -11.22
N LYS A 212 -24.34 20.61 -11.34
CA LYS A 212 -25.53 20.41 -12.18
C LYS A 212 -25.21 20.37 -13.67
N ASP A 213 -24.18 21.11 -14.10
CA ASP A 213 -23.73 21.25 -15.49
C ASP A 213 -22.57 20.31 -15.86
N LYS A 214 -22.34 19.25 -15.05
CA LYS A 214 -21.19 18.35 -15.22
C LYS A 214 -21.08 17.76 -16.63
N THR A 215 -22.20 17.37 -17.23
CA THR A 215 -22.22 16.67 -18.52
C THR A 215 -21.71 17.58 -19.64
N ASP A 216 -22.20 18.81 -19.70
CA ASP A 216 -21.81 19.77 -20.73
C ASP A 216 -20.36 20.21 -20.57
N ARG A 217 -19.92 20.43 -19.33
CA ARG A 217 -18.52 20.78 -19.03
C ARG A 217 -17.57 19.65 -19.39
N LEU A 218 -17.91 18.42 -19.00
CA LEU A 218 -17.12 17.24 -19.33
C LEU A 218 -17.04 17.00 -20.83
N LYS A 219 -18.12 17.26 -21.57
CA LYS A 219 -18.11 17.18 -23.03
C LYS A 219 -17.11 18.17 -23.64
N LYS A 220 -17.16 19.44 -23.24
CA LYS A 220 -16.21 20.48 -23.68
C LYS A 220 -14.77 20.14 -23.34
N ILE A 221 -14.52 19.69 -22.11
CA ILE A 221 -13.18 19.28 -21.65
C ILE A 221 -12.67 18.11 -22.50
N LYS A 222 -13.49 17.10 -22.75
CA LYS A 222 -13.10 15.93 -23.57
C LYS A 222 -12.89 16.28 -25.03
N GLU A 223 -13.70 17.16 -25.60
CA GLU A 223 -13.53 17.64 -26.97
C GLU A 223 -12.21 18.41 -27.11
N PHE A 224 -11.96 19.38 -26.23
CA PHE A 224 -10.69 20.11 -26.22
C PHE A 224 -9.49 19.18 -26.02
N ALA A 225 -9.58 18.26 -25.07
CA ALA A 225 -8.50 17.34 -24.76
C ALA A 225 -8.19 16.33 -25.87
N LYS A 226 -9.05 16.11 -26.88
CA LYS A 226 -8.70 15.17 -27.97
C LYS A 226 -7.52 15.69 -28.79
N ASP A 227 -7.50 16.99 -29.05
CA ASP A 227 -6.57 17.61 -30.00
C ASP A 227 -5.43 18.37 -29.32
N HIS A 228 -5.40 18.40 -27.97
CA HIS A 228 -4.40 19.12 -27.18
C HIS A 228 -3.60 18.19 -26.28
N THR A 229 -2.33 18.51 -26.10
CA THR A 229 -1.40 17.86 -25.17
C THR A 229 -1.77 18.16 -23.71
N LEU A 230 -1.19 17.39 -22.78
CA LEU A 230 -1.30 17.66 -21.35
C LEU A 230 -0.96 19.12 -21.02
N ASP A 231 0.14 19.62 -21.58
CA ASP A 231 0.64 20.94 -21.21
C ASP A 231 -0.28 22.06 -21.74
N GLU A 232 -0.81 21.94 -22.96
CA GLU A 232 -1.77 22.89 -23.53
C GLU A 232 -3.09 22.93 -22.75
N ILE A 233 -3.57 21.79 -22.24
CA ILE A 233 -4.74 21.74 -21.36
C ILE A 233 -4.48 22.50 -20.06
N LEU A 234 -3.29 22.34 -19.49
CA LEU A 234 -2.89 22.99 -18.24
C LEU A 234 -2.58 24.49 -18.42
N ASP A 235 -2.22 24.93 -19.62
CA ASP A 235 -1.99 26.34 -19.94
C ASP A 235 -3.30 27.07 -20.32
N SER A 236 -4.36 26.33 -20.67
CA SER A 236 -5.67 26.89 -20.98
C SER A 236 -6.42 27.35 -19.72
N ALA A 237 -6.52 28.67 -19.55
CA ALA A 237 -7.31 29.29 -18.47
C ALA A 237 -8.79 28.85 -18.49
N GLU A 238 -9.34 28.61 -19.67
CA GLU A 238 -10.70 28.08 -19.81
C GLU A 238 -10.82 26.67 -19.23
N MET A 239 -9.92 25.75 -19.62
CA MET A 239 -9.95 24.38 -19.13
C MET A 239 -9.68 24.29 -17.63
N ILE A 240 -8.77 25.11 -17.10
CA ILE A 240 -8.54 25.24 -15.66
C ILE A 240 -9.83 25.58 -14.92
N ARG A 241 -10.57 26.59 -15.41
CA ARG A 241 -11.83 27.03 -14.80
C ARG A 241 -12.92 25.96 -14.95
N LEU A 242 -13.07 25.39 -16.13
CA LEU A 242 -14.07 24.36 -16.43
C LEU A 242 -13.82 23.09 -15.63
N GLY A 243 -12.58 22.68 -15.40
CA GLY A 243 -12.23 21.49 -14.62
C GLY A 243 -12.09 21.69 -13.12
N LYS A 244 -12.20 22.94 -12.62
CA LYS A 244 -11.89 23.31 -11.22
C LYS A 244 -10.54 22.73 -10.77
N ILE A 245 -9.50 22.91 -11.58
CA ILE A 245 -8.17 22.34 -11.30
C ILE A 245 -7.53 23.07 -10.10
N SER A 246 -6.89 22.32 -9.20
CA SER A 246 -6.27 22.87 -7.99
C SER A 246 -5.00 23.70 -8.28
N PRO A 247 -4.57 24.58 -7.35
CA PRO A 247 -3.34 25.37 -7.49
C PRO A 247 -2.07 24.56 -7.79
N ALA A 248 -1.97 23.33 -7.29
CA ALA A 248 -0.80 22.46 -7.45
C ALA A 248 -0.47 22.11 -8.93
N TRP A 249 -1.43 22.28 -9.84
CA TRP A 249 -1.22 22.10 -11.28
C TRP A 249 -0.90 23.39 -12.04
N ARG A 250 -0.97 24.55 -11.37
CA ARG A 250 -0.83 25.87 -12.00
C ARG A 250 0.56 26.46 -11.82
N GLU A 251 1.12 26.37 -10.62
CA GLU A 251 2.46 26.89 -10.36
C GLU A 251 3.52 26.00 -11.05
N PRO A 252 4.50 26.55 -11.78
CA PRO A 252 5.45 25.76 -12.57
C PRO A 252 6.17 24.64 -11.79
N GLN A 253 6.72 24.95 -10.62
CA GLN A 253 7.46 23.97 -9.80
C GLN A 253 6.52 22.89 -9.24
N SER A 254 5.41 23.29 -8.61
CA SER A 254 4.40 22.37 -8.09
C SER A 254 3.79 21.49 -9.19
N ARG A 255 3.54 22.04 -10.37
CA ARG A 255 3.02 21.34 -11.55
C ARG A 255 3.97 20.25 -11.99
N GLU A 256 5.26 20.53 -12.07
CA GLU A 256 6.24 19.55 -12.52
C GLU A 256 6.36 18.38 -11.53
N THR A 257 6.44 18.66 -10.23
CA THR A 257 6.42 17.65 -9.17
C THR A 257 5.14 16.81 -9.21
N MET A 258 3.99 17.45 -9.46
CA MET A 258 2.71 16.77 -9.60
C MET A 258 2.69 15.82 -10.81
N ILE A 259 3.20 16.25 -11.96
CA ILE A 259 3.27 15.44 -13.18
C ILE A 259 4.23 14.26 -12.99
N ILE A 260 5.42 14.48 -12.43
CA ILE A 260 6.38 13.40 -12.10
C ILE A 260 5.72 12.37 -11.19
N ARG A 261 5.05 12.81 -10.12
CA ARG A 261 4.33 11.91 -9.22
C ARG A 261 3.26 11.09 -9.94
N LYS A 262 2.48 11.70 -10.86
CA LYS A 262 1.49 10.95 -11.64
C LYS A 262 2.13 9.96 -12.61
N MET A 263 3.28 10.31 -13.21
CA MET A 263 4.04 9.38 -14.05
C MET A 263 4.52 8.16 -13.24
N ARG A 264 5.11 8.38 -12.07
CA ARG A 264 5.54 7.32 -11.13
C ARG A 264 4.37 6.42 -10.73
N ASN A 265 3.25 7.00 -10.32
CA ASN A 265 2.05 6.24 -9.94
C ASN A 265 1.49 5.40 -11.10
N ASN A 266 1.57 5.88 -12.33
CA ASN A 266 1.12 5.13 -13.51
C ASN A 266 2.00 3.90 -13.77
N ILE A 267 3.30 3.95 -13.44
CA ILE A 267 4.18 2.78 -13.46
C ILE A 267 3.80 1.81 -12.36
N VAL A 268 3.75 2.29 -11.10
CA VAL A 268 3.44 1.44 -9.94
C VAL A 268 2.13 0.69 -10.16
N LYS A 269 1.11 1.32 -10.74
CA LYS A 269 -0.20 0.69 -11.00
C LYS A 269 -0.16 -0.48 -12.00
N LYS A 270 0.82 -0.53 -12.91
CA LYS A 270 0.95 -1.63 -13.89
C LYS A 270 1.41 -2.92 -13.22
N ILE A 271 2.11 -2.81 -12.10
CA ILE A 271 2.69 -3.96 -11.40
C ILE A 271 1.65 -4.47 -10.38
N PRO A 272 1.22 -5.73 -10.48
CA PRO A 272 0.29 -6.31 -9.53
C PRO A 272 0.91 -6.40 -8.14
N LYS A 273 0.08 -6.35 -7.10
CA LYS A 273 0.52 -6.51 -5.72
C LYS A 273 0.09 -7.87 -5.19
N ASP A 274 0.92 -8.44 -4.35
CA ASP A 274 0.67 -9.67 -3.63
C ASP A 274 0.83 -9.43 -2.13
N PHE A 275 -0.26 -9.56 -1.39
CA PHE A 275 -0.31 -9.14 0.01
C PHE A 275 -0.18 -10.29 1.00
N ASN A 276 -0.16 -11.56 0.53
CA ASN A 276 -0.10 -12.79 1.33
C ASN A 276 -1.16 -12.92 2.45
N ASN A 277 -1.99 -11.91 2.70
CA ASN A 277 -2.98 -11.81 3.77
C ASN A 277 -4.19 -10.99 3.29
N GLY A 278 -5.40 -11.54 3.52
CA GLY A 278 -6.65 -10.93 3.05
C GLY A 278 -6.98 -9.58 3.71
N LEU A 279 -6.57 -9.35 4.96
CA LEU A 279 -6.75 -8.06 5.64
C LEU A 279 -5.93 -6.97 4.94
N VAL A 280 -4.67 -7.27 4.62
CA VAL A 280 -3.78 -6.31 3.96
C VAL A 280 -4.28 -5.96 2.57
N GLN A 281 -4.74 -6.96 1.81
CA GLN A 281 -5.39 -6.73 0.51
C GLN A 281 -6.61 -5.83 0.65
N LEU A 282 -7.51 -6.11 1.60
CA LEU A 282 -8.69 -5.30 1.85
C LEU A 282 -8.33 -3.85 2.18
N LYS A 283 -7.33 -3.63 3.05
CA LYS A 283 -6.86 -2.28 3.41
C LYS A 283 -6.23 -1.54 2.24
N TYR A 284 -5.51 -2.24 1.36
CA TYR A 284 -5.01 -1.65 0.13
C TYR A 284 -6.15 -1.21 -0.80
N GLU A 285 -7.16 -2.06 -0.99
CA GLU A 285 -8.33 -1.74 -1.82
C GLU A 285 -9.11 -0.53 -1.25
N GLU A 286 -9.33 -0.49 0.07
CA GLU A 286 -9.99 0.65 0.75
C GLU A 286 -9.17 1.95 0.64
N ALA A 287 -7.83 1.87 0.70
CA ALA A 287 -6.96 3.04 0.61
C ALA A 287 -6.82 3.57 -0.83
N THR A 288 -7.00 2.72 -1.84
CA THR A 288 -6.78 3.08 -3.25
C THR A 288 -8.07 3.25 -4.06
N ASN A 289 -9.21 2.80 -3.55
CA ASN A 289 -10.51 2.88 -4.22
C ASN A 289 -11.57 3.60 -3.38
N ASP A 290 -11.82 4.87 -3.73
CA ASP A 290 -12.78 5.73 -3.05
C ASP A 290 -14.22 5.19 -3.05
N SER A 291 -14.63 4.41 -4.05
CA SER A 291 -16.00 3.86 -4.10
C SER A 291 -16.18 2.72 -3.10
N LEU A 292 -15.17 1.88 -2.95
CA LEU A 292 -15.16 0.79 -1.98
C LEU A 292 -15.12 1.32 -0.55
N LYS A 293 -14.32 2.37 -0.34
CA LYS A 293 -14.23 3.12 0.93
C LYS A 293 -15.58 3.71 1.35
N GLN A 294 -16.38 4.22 0.41
CA GLN A 294 -17.71 4.75 0.71
C GLN A 294 -18.72 3.65 1.07
N MET A 295 -18.73 2.54 0.32
CA MET A 295 -19.68 1.44 0.54
C MET A 295 -19.53 0.77 1.92
N ARG A 296 -18.29 0.64 2.42
CA ARG A 296 -18.01 -0.08 3.68
C ARG A 296 -18.12 0.76 4.95
N ARG A 297 -17.96 2.09 4.84
CA ARG A 297 -18.16 3.00 5.98
C ARG A 297 -19.55 2.85 6.57
N ASP A 298 -20.54 2.67 5.72
CA ASP A 298 -21.92 2.39 6.11
C ASP A 298 -21.97 1.23 7.14
N VAL A 299 -21.20 0.15 6.96
CA VAL A 299 -21.30 -1.06 7.81
C VAL A 299 -20.54 -0.93 9.14
N THR A 300 -19.55 -0.05 9.24
CA THR A 300 -18.58 -0.05 10.37
C THR A 300 -18.96 0.90 11.51
N GLU A 301 -19.86 1.87 11.26
CA GLU A 301 -20.29 2.86 12.26
C GLU A 301 -21.05 2.26 13.46
N GLU A 302 -21.51 1.01 13.38
CA GLU A 302 -22.30 0.34 14.43
C GLU A 302 -21.47 -0.45 15.46
N ALA A 303 -20.14 -0.55 15.32
CA ALA A 303 -19.40 -1.65 15.94
C ALA A 303 -18.64 -1.38 17.26
N ASN A 304 -18.54 -0.15 17.79
CA ASN A 304 -17.95 0.08 19.13
C ASN A 304 -18.37 1.44 19.72
N THR A 305 -19.19 1.39 20.76
CA THR A 305 -19.71 2.55 21.51
C THR A 305 -19.18 2.49 22.94
N GLU A 306 -17.90 2.79 23.16
CA GLU A 306 -17.37 3.07 24.50
C GLU A 306 -16.85 4.52 24.51
N ASP A 307 -17.00 5.23 25.62
CA ASP A 307 -16.45 6.59 25.76
C ASP A 307 -14.92 6.51 25.82
N PHE A 308 -14.23 7.35 25.04
CA PHE A 308 -12.78 7.31 24.93
C PHE A 308 -12.10 7.91 26.16
N ASP A 309 -12.69 8.90 26.82
CA ASP A 309 -12.12 9.46 28.05
C ASP A 309 -12.17 8.42 29.19
N GLU A 310 -13.29 7.68 29.30
CA GLU A 310 -13.43 6.57 30.25
C GLU A 310 -12.48 5.42 29.90
N ALA A 311 -12.38 5.04 28.63
CA ALA A 311 -11.54 3.92 28.20
C ALA A 311 -10.03 4.22 28.29
N VAL A 312 -9.61 5.49 28.20
CA VAL A 312 -8.24 5.92 28.48
C VAL A 312 -7.96 5.90 29.98
N GLN A 313 -8.89 6.36 30.81
CA GLN A 313 -8.75 6.37 32.27
C GLN A 313 -8.70 4.95 32.85
N ASP A 314 -9.55 4.02 32.40
CA ASP A 314 -9.55 2.62 32.84
C ASP A 314 -8.22 1.90 32.52
N LYS A 315 -7.60 2.24 31.38
CA LYS A 315 -6.29 1.69 30.98
C LYS A 315 -5.11 2.32 31.73
N GLN A 316 -5.23 3.59 32.15
CA GLN A 316 -4.22 4.23 32.99
C GLN A 316 -4.28 3.67 34.42
N GLN A 317 -5.47 3.46 34.98
CA GLN A 317 -5.65 2.86 36.31
C GLN A 317 -5.13 1.41 36.38
N THR A 318 -5.27 0.64 35.30
CA THR A 318 -4.72 -0.73 35.23
C THR A 318 -3.20 -0.78 34.98
N ALA A 319 -2.62 0.27 34.37
CA ALA A 319 -1.17 0.40 34.22
C ALA A 319 -0.47 0.83 35.53
N ASP A 320 -1.11 1.71 36.32
CA ASP A 320 -0.57 2.18 37.60
C ASP A 320 -0.63 1.11 38.71
N GLN A 321 -1.47 0.08 38.58
CA GLN A 321 -1.58 -1.00 39.56
C GLN A 321 -0.58 -2.16 39.37
N ASN A 322 0.21 -2.18 38.29
CA ASN A 322 1.22 -3.22 38.03
C ASN A 322 2.67 -2.75 38.17
N GLY A 323 2.88 -1.65 38.91
CA GLY A 323 4.19 -1.09 39.23
C GLY A 323 4.82 -1.65 40.51
N GLU A 324 4.83 -2.98 40.71
CA GLU A 324 5.67 -3.59 41.75
C GLU A 324 6.60 -4.63 41.14
N ILE A 325 7.90 -4.29 41.17
CA ILE A 325 9.01 -5.19 40.88
C ILE A 325 9.03 -6.23 42.01
N VAL A 326 8.60 -7.46 41.74
CA VAL A 326 8.85 -8.58 42.65
C VAL A 326 9.94 -9.48 42.05
N ASP A 327 11.01 -9.55 42.81
CA ASP A 327 12.24 -10.31 42.65
C ASP A 327 12.00 -11.77 42.22
N GLN A 328 12.83 -12.28 41.31
CA GLN A 328 12.77 -13.69 40.89
C GLN A 328 13.22 -14.61 42.05
N PRO A 329 12.44 -15.62 42.48
CA PRO A 329 13.00 -16.74 43.18
C PRO A 329 13.53 -17.77 42.18
N LYS A 330 14.81 -18.08 42.34
CA LYS A 330 15.58 -19.17 41.75
C LYS A 330 14.83 -20.52 41.87
N PRO A 331 14.78 -21.38 40.83
CA PRO A 331 14.15 -22.69 40.94
C PRO A 331 15.07 -23.69 41.66
N ALA A 332 14.58 -24.32 42.72
CA ALA A 332 15.16 -25.52 43.32
C ALA A 332 14.07 -26.51 43.71
N ASP A 333 14.31 -27.77 43.31
CA ASP A 333 13.71 -29.05 43.68
C ASP A 333 12.23 -29.33 43.34
N VAL A 334 12.07 -29.98 42.18
CA VAL A 334 10.91 -30.82 41.82
C VAL A 334 11.14 -32.22 42.39
N PRO A 335 10.26 -32.77 43.24
CA PRO A 335 10.25 -34.20 43.54
C PRO A 335 9.65 -34.99 42.36
N GLU A 336 10.41 -35.95 41.85
CA GLU A 336 9.99 -36.96 40.87
C GLU A 336 8.78 -37.77 41.36
N GLN A 337 7.74 -37.87 40.53
CA GLN A 337 6.81 -39.00 40.51
C GLN A 337 6.43 -39.36 39.06
N PRO A 338 6.12 -40.64 38.78
CA PRO A 338 6.68 -41.36 37.63
C PRO A 338 5.89 -41.19 36.33
N VAL A 339 6.64 -41.24 35.23
CA VAL A 339 6.15 -41.29 33.85
C VAL A 339 5.52 -42.65 33.58
N GLU A 340 4.21 -42.69 33.34
CA GLU A 340 3.57 -43.79 32.62
C GLU A 340 3.93 -43.69 31.12
N THR A 341 4.59 -44.73 30.63
CA THR A 341 4.99 -44.93 29.23
C THR A 341 3.78 -45.03 28.29
N PRO A 342 3.72 -44.21 27.22
CA PRO A 342 2.85 -44.47 26.08
C PRO A 342 3.41 -45.61 25.21
N LYS A 343 2.57 -46.61 24.95
CA LYS A 343 2.81 -47.71 23.99
C LYS A 343 3.11 -47.17 22.59
N ALA A 344 4.10 -47.77 21.95
CA ALA A 344 4.46 -47.57 20.55
C ALA A 344 3.28 -47.87 19.60
N PRO A 345 3.07 -47.07 18.53
CA PRO A 345 2.22 -47.48 17.41
C PRO A 345 2.94 -48.54 16.55
N GLU A 346 2.18 -49.59 16.25
CA GLU A 346 2.55 -50.76 15.45
C GLU A 346 2.86 -50.37 13.99
N ALA A 347 3.87 -51.02 13.43
CA ALA A 347 4.32 -50.83 12.05
C ALA A 347 3.28 -51.33 11.03
N PRO A 348 3.14 -50.68 9.85
CA PRO A 348 2.36 -51.22 8.75
C PRO A 348 3.08 -52.44 8.14
N VAL A 349 2.31 -53.51 7.95
CA VAL A 349 2.73 -54.78 7.34
C VAL A 349 3.27 -54.56 5.93
N ALA A 350 4.44 -55.16 5.67
CA ALA A 350 5.11 -55.15 4.37
C ALA A 350 4.27 -55.84 3.26
N PRO A 351 4.25 -55.29 2.03
CA PRO A 351 3.73 -55.98 0.86
C PRO A 351 4.67 -57.11 0.41
N LYS A 352 4.08 -58.24 0.00
CA LYS A 352 4.77 -59.43 -0.53
C LYS A 352 5.57 -59.09 -1.81
N ALA A 353 6.71 -59.75 -1.94
CA ALA A 353 7.64 -59.71 -3.06
C ALA A 353 6.99 -60.15 -4.41
N PRO A 354 7.61 -59.78 -5.56
CA PRO A 354 6.99 -59.81 -6.87
C PRO A 354 6.99 -61.20 -7.53
N GLU A 355 5.88 -61.57 -8.17
CA GLU A 355 5.86 -62.60 -9.21
C GLU A 355 6.46 -62.04 -10.51
N GLN A 356 7.34 -62.84 -11.10
CA GLN A 356 8.01 -62.58 -12.38
C GLN A 356 7.01 -62.52 -13.54
N PRO A 357 7.04 -61.48 -14.39
CA PRO A 357 6.56 -61.59 -15.75
C PRO A 357 7.66 -62.21 -16.61
N THR A 358 7.37 -63.40 -17.15
CA THR A 358 8.09 -64.02 -18.27
C THR A 358 8.20 -63.04 -19.44
N VAL A 359 9.43 -62.67 -19.79
CA VAL A 359 9.78 -62.04 -21.06
C VAL A 359 9.89 -63.14 -22.12
N PRO A 360 9.09 -63.15 -23.20
CA PRO A 360 9.41 -63.91 -24.39
C PRO A 360 10.52 -63.20 -25.13
N SER A 361 11.61 -63.93 -25.33
CA SER A 361 12.72 -63.65 -26.23
C SER A 361 12.27 -63.09 -27.59
N GLN A 362 12.81 -61.94 -27.99
CA GLN A 362 12.94 -61.58 -29.40
C GLN A 362 13.98 -62.52 -30.05
N PRO A 363 13.73 -63.06 -31.24
CA PRO A 363 14.77 -63.26 -32.23
C PRO A 363 14.87 -62.02 -33.12
N ALA A 364 16.11 -61.74 -33.49
CA ALA A 364 16.50 -60.69 -34.41
C ALA A 364 16.13 -61.04 -35.87
N ASP A 365 15.98 -59.95 -36.63
CA ASP A 365 16.44 -59.78 -38.00
C ASP A 365 15.52 -60.07 -39.20
N GLU A 366 15.76 -59.21 -40.20
CA GLU A 366 15.38 -59.20 -41.62
C GLU A 366 13.97 -58.73 -42.03
N GLY A 367 13.91 -57.57 -42.70
CA GLY A 367 12.83 -57.25 -43.65
C GLY A 367 12.52 -55.76 -43.90
N ASP A 368 13.38 -55.08 -44.66
CA ASP A 368 13.04 -53.93 -45.54
C ASP A 368 12.00 -54.37 -46.61
N PRO A 369 11.41 -53.55 -47.51
CA PRO A 369 11.27 -52.08 -47.60
C PRO A 369 9.79 -51.63 -47.79
N PHE A 370 9.54 -50.32 -47.78
CA PHE A 370 8.70 -49.52 -48.73
C PHE A 370 8.24 -48.19 -48.12
#